data_AF-A0A151S5Z6-F1
#
_entry.id   AF-A0A151S5Z6-F1
#
_cell.length_a   1.000
_cell.length_b   1.000
_cell.length_c   1.000
_cell.angle_alpha   90.00
_cell.angle_beta   90.00
_cell.angle_gamma   90.00
#
_symmetry.space_group_name_H-M   'P 1'
#
loop_
_entity.id
_entity.type
_entity.pdbx_description
1 polymer ?
#
loop_
_entity_poly.entity_id
_entity_poly.type
_entity_poly.pdbx_seq_one_letter_code
_entity_poly.pdbx_strand_id
1 'polypeptide(L)'
;MSYNTLKGKLPPQIGDLSNLNTLDLSTNKLSGNIPNTFTNLSKLMFLNLSFNGISGPIPKDVGKLRSLVTFDIFTNNLTGPIPDSICTLPNLESIHLFENQLSGSIPFNIGNLSKLTMLSLSTNKLTGKIPPSVGNLTNAKVIFITIVLPLTVVTLILAFFALGVVYGLCKTSKEKQVQPRHSQTPNIFAIWSFGGKMVFENIIEATEHFDSKYLIGVGGQGCVYKATLPTGQVVAVKKLHSFPNGEMLNLKAFTSEIQALTEIRHRNIMKLYGFCSHSQISFLVCELLEKGDVKKILKDDEQAIAFDWTKRVNVVKDVASALCYMHHDCTPPIVHRDISSKNVLLDSDYVAHVSDFGTAKFLNPNSSNWTSFVGTFGYAPPELAYTMEVNEKCDVYSFGVLAWEILYGRHPGDDISNFVSSSMGGMASTLDHMTLMDKLDERLPHPTSPIVKEVISIAKVAISCLAENPRSRPSMEQVTKELAMANSSSMPRKHPELKD
;
A
#
# COMPACT_ATOMS: atom_id res chain seq x y z
N MET A 1 12.75 -1.84 -22.48
CA MET A 1 13.82 -2.63 -21.84
C MET A 1 14.12 -2.09 -20.45
N SER A 2 13.06 -1.86 -19.67
CA SER A 2 13.17 -1.48 -18.26
C SER A 2 13.35 -2.72 -17.40
N TYR A 3 13.80 -2.54 -16.15
CA TYR A 3 13.90 -3.62 -15.15
C TYR A 3 14.84 -4.76 -15.59
N ASN A 4 16.02 -4.38 -16.06
CA ASN A 4 17.06 -5.31 -16.48
C ASN A 4 18.38 -4.96 -15.78
N THR A 5 19.42 -5.74 -16.04
CA THR A 5 20.79 -5.43 -15.57
C THR A 5 21.65 -4.82 -16.67
N LEU A 6 21.06 -4.08 -17.61
CA LEU A 6 21.81 -3.48 -18.71
C LEU A 6 22.83 -2.49 -18.15
N LYS A 7 24.09 -2.64 -18.58
CA LYS A 7 25.22 -1.83 -18.15
C LYS A 7 25.81 -1.07 -19.33
N GLY A 8 26.61 -0.06 -19.03
CA GLY A 8 27.34 0.72 -20.03
C GLY A 8 26.63 2.02 -20.39
N LYS A 9 27.03 2.62 -21.51
CA LYS A 9 26.51 3.92 -21.98
C LYS A 9 25.33 3.71 -22.92
N LEU A 10 24.42 4.69 -22.95
CA LEU A 10 23.41 4.77 -24.01
C LEU A 10 24.10 4.93 -25.37
N PRO A 11 23.93 4.00 -26.31
CA PRO A 11 24.54 4.11 -27.62
C PRO A 11 23.89 5.25 -28.42
N PRO A 12 24.67 6.08 -29.14
CA PRO A 12 24.12 7.17 -29.96
C PRO A 12 23.16 6.67 -31.05
N GLN A 13 23.29 5.40 -31.49
CA GLN A 13 22.44 4.74 -32.46
C GLN A 13 20.97 4.62 -32.02
N ILE A 14 20.65 4.80 -30.72
CA ILE A 14 19.26 4.92 -30.29
C ILE A 14 18.55 6.05 -31.04
N GLY A 15 19.25 7.12 -31.40
CA GLY A 15 18.71 8.23 -32.18
C GLY A 15 18.26 7.86 -33.59
N ASP A 16 18.67 6.69 -34.12
CA ASP A 16 18.29 6.23 -35.46
C ASP A 16 16.89 5.59 -35.47
N LEU A 17 16.33 5.30 -34.29
CA LEU A 17 15.01 4.69 -34.10
C LEU A 17 13.89 5.73 -34.28
N SER A 18 13.86 6.42 -35.41
CA SER A 18 12.94 7.55 -35.71
C SER A 18 11.44 7.24 -35.59
N ASN A 19 11.06 5.96 -35.60
CA ASN A 19 9.67 5.50 -35.42
C ASN A 19 9.29 5.13 -33.98
N LEU A 20 10.21 5.32 -33.03
CA LEU A 20 10.00 4.93 -31.63
C LEU A 20 9.02 5.87 -30.93
N ASN A 21 7.90 5.32 -30.45
CA ASN A 21 6.90 6.07 -29.68
C ASN A 21 7.14 5.98 -28.17
N THR A 22 7.68 4.87 -27.69
CA THR A 22 7.88 4.59 -26.27
C THR A 22 9.30 4.05 -26.07
N LEU A 23 10.06 4.72 -25.20
CA LEU A 23 11.38 4.27 -24.77
C LEU A 23 11.41 4.23 -23.25
N ASP A 24 11.32 3.01 -22.73
CA ASP A 24 11.51 2.74 -21.30
C ASP A 24 12.77 1.91 -21.09
N LEU A 25 13.78 2.55 -20.51
CA LEU A 25 15.05 1.99 -20.06
C LEU A 25 15.24 2.17 -18.55
N SER A 26 14.16 2.47 -17.84
CA SER A 26 14.21 2.68 -16.40
C SER A 26 14.68 1.45 -15.65
N THR A 27 15.23 1.65 -14.45
CA THR A 27 15.66 0.57 -13.56
C THR A 27 16.66 -0.36 -14.26
N ASN A 28 17.81 0.21 -14.64
CA ASN A 28 18.96 -0.49 -15.19
C ASN A 28 20.25 0.01 -14.51
N LYS A 29 21.41 -0.45 -14.98
CA LYS A 29 22.74 0.00 -14.53
C LYS A 29 23.42 0.84 -15.62
N LEU A 30 22.64 1.59 -16.40
CA LEU A 30 23.16 2.45 -17.46
C LEU A 30 23.89 3.64 -16.84
N SER A 31 24.89 4.14 -17.55
CA SER A 31 25.85 5.12 -17.08
C SER A 31 26.24 6.08 -18.20
N GLY A 32 27.00 7.13 -17.89
CA GLY A 32 27.39 8.13 -18.89
C GLY A 32 26.22 9.02 -19.31
N ASN A 33 26.35 9.72 -20.45
CA ASN A 33 25.45 10.81 -20.79
C ASN A 33 24.29 10.37 -21.67
N ILE A 34 23.19 11.14 -21.66
CA ILE A 34 22.15 11.06 -22.68
C ILE A 34 22.77 11.57 -24.00
N PRO A 35 22.90 10.74 -25.05
CA PRO A 35 23.46 11.18 -26.32
C PRO A 35 22.59 12.26 -26.97
N ASN A 36 23.19 13.28 -27.57
CA ASN A 36 22.43 14.33 -28.27
C ASN A 36 21.56 13.78 -29.42
N THR A 37 21.93 12.62 -29.99
CA THR A 37 21.15 11.93 -31.02
C THR A 37 19.77 11.48 -30.51
N PHE A 38 19.52 11.40 -29.20
CA PHE A 38 18.17 11.18 -28.65
C PHE A 38 17.16 12.21 -29.15
N THR A 39 17.61 13.44 -29.44
CA THR A 39 16.74 14.52 -29.92
C THR A 39 16.21 14.28 -31.34
N ASN A 40 16.68 13.23 -32.04
CA ASN A 40 16.16 12.79 -33.33
C ASN A 40 14.89 11.92 -33.22
N LEU A 41 14.52 11.47 -32.03
CA LEU A 41 13.34 10.63 -31.77
C LEU A 41 12.03 11.44 -31.82
N SER A 42 11.72 12.06 -32.95
CA SER A 42 10.63 13.04 -33.11
C SER A 42 9.23 12.49 -32.82
N LYS A 43 9.02 11.17 -32.93
CA LYS A 43 7.76 10.48 -32.61
C LYS A 43 7.66 10.00 -31.15
N LEU A 44 8.71 10.19 -30.35
CA LEU A 44 8.72 9.69 -28.98
C LEU A 44 7.71 10.45 -28.12
N MET A 45 6.76 9.69 -27.56
CA MET A 45 5.72 10.17 -26.67
C MET A 45 6.06 9.91 -25.20
N PHE A 46 6.69 8.78 -24.91
CA PHE A 46 7.04 8.37 -23.55
C PHE A 46 8.53 8.07 -23.47
N LEU A 47 9.24 8.81 -22.62
CA LEU A 47 10.65 8.58 -22.32
C LEU A 47 10.83 8.35 -20.82
N ASN A 48 11.30 7.17 -20.46
CA ASN A 48 11.67 6.84 -19.09
C ASN A 48 13.09 6.27 -19.01
N LEU A 49 13.99 7.04 -18.40
CA LEU A 49 15.38 6.69 -18.09
C LEU A 49 15.65 6.67 -16.57
N SER A 50 14.60 6.74 -15.76
CA SER A 50 14.71 6.82 -14.29
C SER A 50 15.44 5.62 -13.68
N PHE A 51 15.94 5.78 -12.45
CA PHE A 51 16.66 4.71 -11.72
C PHE A 51 17.81 4.10 -12.53
N ASN A 52 18.74 4.96 -12.95
CA ASN A 52 20.00 4.56 -13.57
C ASN A 52 21.16 5.38 -12.97
N GLY A 53 22.38 5.17 -13.45
CA GLY A 53 23.55 6.00 -13.15
C GLY A 53 23.87 7.01 -14.25
N ILE A 54 22.87 7.46 -15.02
CA ILE A 54 23.08 8.40 -16.14
C ILE A 54 23.54 9.74 -15.56
N SER A 55 24.53 10.35 -16.21
CA SER A 55 25.26 11.52 -15.71
C SER A 55 25.41 12.57 -16.81
N GLY A 56 25.93 13.74 -16.47
CA GLY A 56 26.05 14.85 -17.42
C GLY A 56 24.72 15.59 -17.65
N PRO A 57 24.70 16.54 -18.60
CA PRO A 57 23.54 17.41 -18.80
C PRO A 57 22.41 16.76 -19.59
N ILE A 58 21.19 17.25 -19.35
CA ILE A 58 20.06 17.03 -20.26
C ILE A 58 20.42 17.70 -21.60
N PRO A 59 20.25 17.01 -22.76
CA PRO A 59 20.55 17.59 -24.06
C PRO A 59 19.83 18.92 -24.28
N LYS A 60 20.59 19.95 -24.65
CA LYS A 60 20.06 21.32 -24.86
C LYS A 60 18.93 21.38 -25.90
N ASP A 61 18.89 20.42 -26.82
CA ASP A 61 17.94 20.33 -27.92
C ASP A 61 16.74 19.40 -27.62
N VAL A 62 16.48 19.08 -26.35
CA VAL A 62 15.35 18.21 -25.93
C VAL A 62 13.99 18.71 -26.46
N GLY A 63 13.84 20.01 -26.69
CA GLY A 63 12.66 20.62 -27.33
C GLY A 63 12.33 20.11 -28.74
N LYS A 64 13.23 19.37 -29.41
CA LYS A 64 12.97 18.73 -30.71
C LYS A 64 12.00 17.53 -30.61
N LEU A 65 11.81 16.96 -29.42
CA LEU A 65 10.92 15.83 -29.16
C LEU A 65 9.44 16.27 -29.13
N ARG A 66 8.92 16.86 -30.22
CA ARG A 66 7.61 17.52 -30.27
C ARG A 66 6.41 16.64 -29.88
N SER A 67 6.56 15.32 -29.96
CA SER A 67 5.52 14.35 -29.59
C SER A 67 5.54 13.96 -28.10
N LEU A 68 6.54 14.41 -27.34
CA LEU A 68 6.76 13.96 -25.97
C LEU A 68 5.64 14.41 -25.02
N VAL A 69 5.08 13.44 -24.31
CA VAL A 69 4.00 13.57 -23.33
C VAL A 69 4.53 13.37 -21.91
N THR A 70 5.40 12.37 -21.73
CA THR A 70 6.00 12.05 -20.43
C THR A 70 7.51 12.03 -20.52
N PHE A 71 8.17 12.75 -19.61
CA PHE A 71 9.63 12.81 -19.52
C PHE A 71 10.13 12.48 -18.11
N ASP A 72 10.55 11.23 -17.94
CA ASP A 72 10.96 10.66 -16.65
C ASP A 72 12.44 10.33 -16.66
N ILE A 73 13.24 11.11 -15.94
CA ILE A 73 14.70 10.87 -15.80
C ILE A 73 15.17 11.02 -14.36
N PHE A 74 14.23 10.95 -13.41
CA PHE A 74 14.48 11.07 -11.98
C PHE A 74 15.37 9.93 -11.43
N THR A 75 15.97 10.14 -10.25
CA THR A 75 16.90 9.19 -9.60
C THR A 75 18.03 8.76 -10.55
N ASN A 76 18.87 9.74 -10.89
CA ASN A 76 20.07 9.61 -11.72
C ASN A 76 21.17 10.57 -11.20
N ASN A 77 22.31 10.65 -11.90
CA ASN A 77 23.43 11.54 -11.61
C ASN A 77 23.50 12.73 -12.58
N LEU A 78 22.38 13.19 -13.14
CA LEU A 78 22.35 14.29 -14.12
C LEU A 78 22.79 15.61 -13.49
N THR A 79 23.54 16.41 -14.24
CA THR A 79 24.13 17.68 -13.79
C THR A 79 23.78 18.83 -14.74
N GLY A 80 24.11 20.08 -14.35
CA GLY A 80 23.86 21.24 -15.20
C GLY A 80 22.40 21.74 -15.17
N PRO A 81 22.07 22.76 -15.98
CA PRO A 81 20.75 23.38 -15.96
C PRO A 81 19.69 22.54 -16.66
N ILE A 82 18.43 22.74 -16.25
CA ILE A 82 17.26 22.32 -17.02
C ILE A 82 17.25 23.17 -18.31
N PRO A 83 17.33 22.58 -19.52
CA PRO A 83 17.36 23.35 -20.75
C PRO A 83 16.06 24.10 -21.01
N ASP A 84 16.13 25.38 -21.38
CA ASP A 84 14.95 26.19 -21.70
C ASP A 84 14.09 25.58 -22.83
N SER A 85 14.71 24.80 -23.73
CA SER A 85 14.01 24.13 -24.83
C SER A 85 12.96 23.12 -24.36
N ILE A 86 13.01 22.62 -23.11
CA ILE A 86 11.95 21.79 -22.54
C ILE A 86 10.60 22.51 -22.54
N CYS A 87 10.62 23.84 -22.42
CA CYS A 87 9.42 24.69 -22.40
C CYS A 87 8.76 24.82 -23.78
N THR A 88 9.35 24.25 -24.83
CA THR A 88 8.84 24.31 -26.22
C THR A 88 8.10 23.03 -26.64
N LEU A 89 7.92 22.08 -25.72
CA LEU A 89 7.28 20.79 -25.95
C LEU A 89 5.75 20.93 -25.83
N PRO A 90 4.99 20.85 -26.94
CA PRO A 90 3.58 21.26 -26.96
C PRO A 90 2.63 20.25 -26.31
N ASN A 91 3.08 18.99 -26.15
CA ASN A 91 2.26 17.89 -25.66
C ASN A 91 2.67 17.39 -24.27
N LEU A 92 3.62 18.06 -23.62
CA LEU A 92 4.22 17.57 -22.39
C LEU A 92 3.25 17.71 -21.22
N GLU A 93 2.88 16.58 -20.63
CA GLU A 93 1.93 16.47 -19.53
C GLU A 93 2.63 16.19 -18.20
N SER A 94 3.77 15.48 -18.23
CA SER A 94 4.51 15.14 -17.01
C SER A 94 6.02 15.29 -17.17
N ILE A 95 6.64 15.93 -16.17
CA ILE A 95 8.08 16.10 -16.02
C ILE A 95 8.52 15.61 -14.64
N HIS A 96 9.36 14.58 -14.61
CA HIS A 96 9.98 14.06 -13.39
C HIS A 96 11.51 14.12 -13.47
N LEU A 97 12.10 15.12 -12.81
CA LEU A 97 13.55 15.35 -12.76
C LEU A 97 14.14 15.22 -11.34
N PHE A 98 13.34 14.81 -10.36
CA PHE A 98 13.77 14.77 -8.96
C PHE A 98 14.92 13.79 -8.71
N GLU A 99 15.60 13.93 -7.57
CA GLU A 99 16.74 13.08 -7.19
C GLU A 99 17.83 13.04 -8.27
N ASN A 100 18.34 14.22 -8.61
CA ASN A 100 19.47 14.40 -9.52
C ASN A 100 20.42 15.48 -8.94
N GLN A 101 21.41 15.91 -9.73
CA GLN A 101 22.33 16.98 -9.38
C GLN A 101 22.15 18.21 -10.29
N LEU A 102 20.95 18.42 -10.83
CA LEU A 102 20.64 19.55 -11.71
C LEU A 102 20.81 20.87 -10.96
N SER A 103 21.40 21.87 -11.62
CA SER A 103 21.77 23.17 -11.03
C SER A 103 21.19 24.33 -11.82
N GLY A 104 21.42 25.58 -11.39
CA GLY A 104 20.85 26.76 -12.04
C GLY A 104 19.38 26.97 -11.70
N SER A 105 18.70 27.86 -12.44
CA SER A 105 17.30 28.21 -12.19
C SER A 105 16.32 27.35 -12.96
N ILE A 106 15.08 27.27 -12.46
CA ILE A 106 13.95 26.75 -13.23
C ILE A 106 13.74 27.68 -14.44
N PRO A 107 13.62 27.16 -15.67
CA PRO A 107 13.34 27.95 -16.86
C PRO A 107 12.15 28.87 -16.68
N PHE A 108 12.31 30.16 -17.02
CA PHE A 108 11.22 31.13 -16.87
C PHE A 108 10.00 30.77 -17.70
N ASN A 109 10.16 30.07 -18.83
CA ASN A 109 9.05 29.71 -19.71
C ASN A 109 8.38 28.38 -19.34
N ILE A 110 8.70 27.76 -18.19
CA ILE A 110 8.11 26.47 -17.79
C ILE A 110 6.58 26.54 -17.70
N GLY A 111 6.04 27.72 -17.36
CA GLY A 111 4.61 28.03 -17.35
C GLY A 111 3.91 28.01 -18.71
N ASN A 112 4.65 27.97 -19.82
CA ASN A 112 4.08 27.92 -21.17
C ASN A 112 3.61 26.51 -21.55
N LEU A 113 3.94 25.50 -20.74
CA LEU A 113 3.52 24.11 -20.93
C LEU A 113 2.06 23.92 -20.49
N SER A 114 1.13 24.37 -21.33
CA SER A 114 -0.31 24.42 -21.04
C SER A 114 -0.96 23.06 -20.69
N LYS A 115 -0.37 21.95 -21.13
CA LYS A 115 -0.84 20.59 -20.83
C LYS A 115 -0.18 19.97 -19.59
N LEU A 116 0.80 20.63 -18.99
CA LEU A 116 1.55 20.06 -17.87
C LEU A 116 0.63 19.89 -16.66
N THR A 117 0.52 18.65 -16.19
CA THR A 117 -0.26 18.27 -15.01
C THR A 117 0.65 17.86 -13.84
N MET A 118 1.92 17.56 -14.12
CA MET A 118 2.86 17.13 -13.09
C MET A 118 4.27 17.69 -13.34
N LEU A 119 4.81 18.36 -12.32
CA LEU A 119 6.16 18.91 -12.33
C LEU A 119 6.87 18.56 -11.01
N SER A 120 7.82 17.63 -11.08
CA SER A 120 8.59 17.15 -9.93
C SER A 120 10.07 17.47 -10.08
N LEU A 121 10.55 18.45 -9.30
CA LEU A 121 11.93 18.96 -9.38
C LEU A 121 12.71 18.82 -8.05
N SER A 122 12.11 18.21 -7.03
CA SER A 122 12.68 18.07 -5.68
C SER A 122 14.04 17.36 -5.68
N THR A 123 14.83 17.53 -4.61
CA THR A 123 16.11 16.81 -4.44
C THR A 123 17.07 17.02 -5.62
N ASN A 124 17.31 18.29 -5.95
CA ASN A 124 18.31 18.75 -6.92
C ASN A 124 19.15 19.89 -6.32
N LYS A 125 20.09 20.45 -7.09
CA LYS A 125 20.90 21.64 -6.74
C LYS A 125 20.36 22.92 -7.41
N LEU A 126 19.06 22.98 -7.67
CA LEU A 126 18.42 24.14 -8.29
C LEU A 126 18.50 25.36 -7.37
N THR A 127 18.69 26.53 -7.97
CA THR A 127 18.91 27.82 -7.30
C THR A 127 18.02 28.89 -7.93
N GLY A 128 17.97 30.08 -7.33
CA GLY A 128 17.14 31.17 -7.83
C GLY A 128 15.68 31.11 -7.34
N LYS A 129 14.87 32.04 -7.82
CA LYS A 129 13.45 32.14 -7.43
C LYS A 129 12.60 31.22 -8.30
N ILE A 130 11.49 30.74 -7.75
CA ILE A 130 10.45 30.08 -8.54
C ILE A 130 9.90 31.12 -9.54
N PRO A 131 9.95 30.86 -10.86
CA PRO A 131 9.44 31.78 -11.87
C PRO A 131 7.94 32.03 -11.67
N PRO A 132 7.45 33.28 -11.77
CA PRO A 132 6.01 33.58 -11.66
C PRO A 132 5.15 32.82 -12.68
N SER A 133 5.72 32.49 -13.85
CA SER A 133 5.06 31.71 -14.90
C SER A 133 4.59 30.33 -14.42
N VAL A 134 5.19 29.75 -13.37
CA VAL A 134 4.70 28.51 -12.75
C VAL A 134 3.24 28.65 -12.30
N GLY A 135 2.79 29.85 -11.93
CA GLY A 135 1.40 30.15 -11.61
C GLY A 135 0.43 29.99 -12.80
N ASN A 136 0.94 29.99 -14.05
CA ASN A 136 0.11 29.75 -15.23
C ASN A 136 -0.24 28.25 -15.41
N LEU A 137 0.39 27.36 -14.64
CA LEU A 137 0.14 25.92 -14.69
C LEU A 137 -1.08 25.56 -13.81
N THR A 138 -2.27 25.99 -14.22
CA THR A 138 -3.50 25.88 -13.41
C THR A 138 -3.95 24.44 -13.13
N ASN A 139 -3.50 23.48 -13.94
CA ASN A 139 -3.83 22.06 -13.80
C ASN A 139 -2.67 21.22 -13.25
N ALA A 140 -1.53 21.83 -12.92
CA ALA A 140 -0.33 21.10 -12.50
C ALA A 140 -0.27 20.89 -10.99
N LYS A 141 -0.04 19.64 -10.57
CA LYS A 141 0.55 19.34 -9.26
C LYS A 141 2.03 19.65 -9.33
N VAL A 142 2.45 20.75 -8.70
CA VAL A 142 3.84 21.20 -8.67
C VAL A 142 4.45 20.90 -7.30
N ILE A 143 5.55 20.14 -7.28
CA ILE A 143 6.23 19.74 -6.04
C ILE A 143 7.63 20.39 -6.00
N PHE A 144 7.82 21.38 -5.12
CA PHE A 144 9.11 22.05 -4.87
C PHE A 144 9.58 21.83 -3.42
N ILE A 145 10.68 21.09 -3.21
CA ILE A 145 11.44 21.07 -1.95
C ILE A 145 12.90 20.74 -2.35
N THR A 146 13.84 21.68 -2.36
CA THR A 146 14.53 22.28 -1.19
C THR A 146 15.01 23.70 -1.49
N ILE A 147 14.64 24.68 -0.67
CA ILE A 147 15.39 25.93 -0.53
C ILE A 147 16.32 25.75 0.67
N VAL A 148 17.58 25.39 0.43
CA VAL A 148 18.60 25.56 1.46
C VAL A 148 19.00 27.03 1.45
N LEU A 149 18.25 27.85 2.21
CA LEU A 149 18.74 29.18 2.55
C LEU A 149 19.95 28.99 3.48
N PRO A 150 21.09 29.67 3.22
CA PRO A 150 22.29 29.58 4.07
C PRO A 150 22.08 30.13 5.49
N LEU A 151 20.88 30.61 5.84
CA LEU A 151 20.49 31.01 7.18
C LEU A 151 20.59 29.88 8.22
N THR A 152 20.42 28.62 7.83
CA THR A 152 20.44 27.50 8.78
C THR A 152 21.80 27.27 9.43
N VAL A 153 22.89 27.52 8.69
CA VAL A 153 24.27 27.38 9.19
C VAL A 153 24.59 28.52 10.16
N VAL A 154 24.13 29.75 9.88
CA VAL A 154 24.33 30.89 10.78
C VAL A 154 23.52 30.73 12.08
N THR A 155 22.28 30.23 11.99
CA THR A 155 21.47 29.96 13.19
C THR A 155 22.04 28.79 14.01
N LEU A 156 22.61 27.77 13.38
CA LEU A 156 23.27 26.66 14.08
C LEU A 156 24.54 27.14 14.79
N ILE A 157 25.38 27.96 14.14
CA ILE A 157 26.60 28.52 14.76
C ILE A 157 26.24 29.41 15.96
N LEU A 158 25.21 30.27 15.83
CA LEU A 158 24.72 31.10 16.94
C LEU A 158 24.13 30.25 18.07
N ALA A 159 23.41 29.17 17.75
CA ALA A 159 22.87 28.24 18.74
C ALA A 159 23.98 27.48 19.49
N PHE A 160 25.04 27.05 18.80
CA PHE A 160 26.20 26.41 19.44
C PHE A 160 26.98 27.37 20.34
N PHE A 161 27.10 28.64 19.94
CA PHE A 161 27.70 29.68 20.79
C PHE A 161 26.86 29.93 22.05
N ALA A 162 25.53 30.05 21.89
CA ALA A 162 24.60 30.22 23.01
C ALA A 162 24.62 29.00 23.95
N LEU A 163 24.65 27.77 23.41
CA LEU A 163 24.77 26.53 24.19
C LEU A 163 26.11 26.44 24.93
N GLY A 164 27.21 26.92 24.34
CA GLY A 164 28.51 27.01 25.02
C GLY A 164 28.50 27.98 26.21
N VAL A 165 27.84 29.14 26.05
CA VAL A 165 27.64 30.11 27.14
C VAL A 165 26.73 29.55 28.24
N VAL A 166 25.61 28.92 27.85
CA VAL A 166 24.68 28.28 28.79
C VAL A 166 25.35 27.11 29.52
N TYR A 167 26.16 26.29 28.84
CA TYR A 167 26.93 25.21 29.47
C TYR A 167 27.96 25.75 30.47
N GLY A 168 28.64 26.86 30.13
CA GLY A 168 29.56 27.56 31.04
C GLY A 168 28.87 28.10 32.29
N LEU A 169 27.66 28.65 32.15
CA LEU A 169 26.85 29.16 33.26
C LEU A 169 26.21 28.02 34.09
N CYS A 170 25.69 26.98 33.44
CA CYS A 170 25.04 25.84 34.10
C CYS A 170 26.00 24.89 34.83
N LYS A 171 27.30 24.90 34.50
CA LYS A 171 28.33 24.14 35.26
C LYS A 171 28.52 24.66 36.70
N THR A 172 27.95 25.82 37.04
CA THR A 172 28.05 26.41 38.40
C THR A 172 26.86 26.13 39.32
N SER A 173 25.83 25.38 38.89
CA SER A 173 24.70 25.06 39.78
C SER A 173 24.28 23.59 39.66
N LYS A 174 24.80 22.76 40.56
CA LYS A 174 24.34 21.39 40.78
C LYS A 174 23.02 21.36 41.56
N GLU A 175 22.22 20.34 41.21
CA GLU A 175 21.20 19.63 42.00
C GLU A 175 19.89 20.35 42.37
N LYS A 176 18.79 19.89 41.77
CA LYS A 176 17.78 19.06 42.48
C LYS A 176 16.74 18.43 41.54
N GLN A 177 16.22 17.31 42.02
CA GLN A 177 15.39 16.31 41.35
C GLN A 177 13.99 16.80 40.95
N VAL A 178 13.47 16.15 39.90
CA VAL A 178 12.09 16.22 39.37
C VAL A 178 11.25 15.08 39.96
N GLN A 179 9.97 15.34 40.24
CA GLN A 179 8.91 14.33 40.10
C GLN A 179 7.71 14.91 39.31
N PRO A 180 6.98 14.09 38.53
CA PRO A 180 6.07 14.57 37.51
C PRO A 180 4.62 14.69 38.02
N ARG A 181 3.88 15.70 37.54
CA ARG A 181 2.41 15.70 37.55
C ARG A 181 1.89 15.59 36.13
N HIS A 182 0.91 14.70 36.00
CA HIS A 182 0.03 14.50 34.86
C HIS A 182 -0.40 15.79 34.17
N SER A 183 -0.35 15.78 32.84
CA SER A 183 -1.23 16.61 32.02
C SER A 183 -1.55 15.90 30.71
N GLN A 184 -2.85 15.90 30.41
CA GLN A 184 -3.54 15.34 29.26
C GLN A 184 -2.84 15.65 27.94
N THR A 185 -2.66 14.63 27.11
CA THR A 185 -2.13 14.77 25.75
C THR A 185 -3.22 15.29 24.80
N PRO A 186 -2.97 16.39 24.06
CA PRO A 186 -3.83 16.80 22.97
C PRO A 186 -3.67 15.83 21.80
N ASN A 187 -4.76 15.58 21.08
CA ASN A 187 -4.83 14.78 19.86
C ASN A 187 -3.88 15.35 18.77
N ILE A 188 -2.71 14.74 18.59
CA ILE A 188 -1.77 15.04 17.49
C ILE A 188 -1.96 13.98 16.39
N PHE A 189 -3.11 14.04 15.71
CA PHE A 189 -3.34 13.30 14.48
C PHE A 189 -3.52 14.28 13.32
N ALA A 190 -2.42 14.95 12.98
CA ALA A 190 -2.21 15.46 11.64
C ALA A 190 -1.21 14.49 10.98
N ILE A 191 -1.65 13.86 9.89
CA ILE A 191 -0.87 13.03 8.96
C ILE A 191 0.58 13.52 8.95
N TRP A 192 1.53 12.69 9.39
CA TRP A 192 2.93 13.04 9.64
C TRP A 192 3.60 13.68 8.41
N SER A 193 3.38 14.99 8.27
CA SER A 193 3.87 15.84 7.20
C SER A 193 4.51 17.04 7.87
N PHE A 194 5.73 16.83 8.36
CA PHE A 194 6.85 17.79 8.39
C PHE A 194 8.01 17.13 9.16
N GLY A 195 8.94 16.51 8.41
CA GLY A 195 10.19 15.95 8.96
C GLY A 195 10.27 14.42 9.02
N GLY A 196 10.18 13.74 7.86
CA GLY A 196 10.37 12.28 7.76
C GLY A 196 11.71 11.75 8.31
N LYS A 197 12.70 12.63 8.51
CA LYS A 197 13.97 12.31 9.19
C LYS A 197 13.79 11.92 10.66
N MET A 198 12.91 12.62 11.40
CA MET A 198 12.64 12.33 12.82
C MET A 198 11.92 11.00 13.01
N VAL A 199 10.95 10.70 12.13
CA VAL A 199 10.23 9.40 12.15
C VAL A 199 11.18 8.27 11.79
N PHE A 200 12.07 8.48 10.81
CA PHE A 200 13.11 7.52 10.46
C PHE A 200 14.03 7.23 11.66
N GLU A 201 14.64 8.26 12.24
CA GLU A 201 15.57 8.10 13.37
C GLU A 201 14.90 7.42 14.58
N ASN A 202 13.68 7.84 14.94
CA ASN A 202 12.95 7.23 16.05
C ASN A 202 12.64 5.75 15.82
N ILE A 203 12.26 5.36 14.61
CA ILE A 203 11.97 3.95 14.28
C ILE A 203 13.24 3.12 14.27
N ILE A 204 14.33 3.64 13.69
CA ILE A 204 15.63 2.96 13.69
C ILE A 204 16.12 2.75 15.12
N GLU A 205 16.03 3.75 15.99
CA GLU A 205 16.43 3.65 17.39
C GLU A 205 15.51 2.70 18.17
N ALA A 206 14.18 2.86 18.04
CA ALA A 206 13.20 2.02 18.74
C ALA A 206 13.22 0.54 18.35
N THR A 207 13.79 0.22 17.18
CA THR A 207 13.98 -1.16 16.71
C THR A 207 15.43 -1.63 16.79
N GLU A 208 16.33 -0.83 17.35
CA GLU A 208 17.78 -1.07 17.39
C GLU A 208 18.34 -1.51 16.02
N HIS A 209 18.04 -0.74 14.99
CA HIS A 209 18.39 -1.03 13.60
C HIS A 209 17.74 -2.32 13.04
N PHE A 210 16.48 -2.57 13.41
CA PHE A 210 15.73 -3.77 13.02
C PHE A 210 16.36 -5.07 13.55
N ASP A 211 16.73 -5.07 14.82
CA ASP A 211 17.21 -6.26 15.52
C ASP A 211 16.11 -7.34 15.56
N SER A 212 16.53 -8.61 15.43
CA SER A 212 15.62 -9.75 15.37
C SER A 212 14.80 -9.95 16.65
N LYS A 213 15.22 -9.40 17.79
CA LYS A 213 14.45 -9.44 19.04
C LYS A 213 13.12 -8.68 18.97
N TYR A 214 13.01 -7.72 18.05
CA TYR A 214 11.77 -6.96 17.82
C TYR A 214 10.90 -7.58 16.72
N LEU A 215 11.36 -8.64 16.06
CA LEU A 215 10.66 -9.27 14.94
C LEU A 215 9.41 -10.01 15.43
N ILE A 216 8.24 -9.66 14.89
CA ILE A 216 6.95 -10.28 15.22
C ILE A 216 6.32 -11.03 14.04
N GLY A 217 6.85 -10.86 12.83
CA GLY A 217 6.40 -11.60 11.66
C GLY A 217 7.33 -11.46 10.46
N VAL A 218 7.34 -12.49 9.61
CA VAL A 218 8.04 -12.49 8.32
C VAL A 218 7.02 -12.86 7.25
N GLY A 219 6.78 -11.96 6.31
CA GLY A 219 5.90 -12.15 5.17
C GLY A 219 6.68 -12.16 3.85
N GLY A 220 5.99 -12.43 2.75
CA GLY A 220 6.62 -12.45 1.41
C GLY A 220 7.19 -11.09 0.99
N GLN A 221 6.59 -10.00 1.47
CA GLN A 221 6.94 -8.63 1.09
C GLN A 221 7.90 -7.95 2.09
N GLY A 222 8.13 -8.54 3.27
CA GLY A 222 8.96 -7.92 4.30
C GLY A 222 8.87 -8.55 5.69
N CYS A 223 9.60 -7.95 6.62
CA CYS A 223 9.62 -8.30 8.04
C CYS A 223 8.85 -7.25 8.85
N VAL A 224 8.05 -7.69 9.82
CA VAL A 224 7.28 -6.83 10.71
C VAL A 224 7.94 -6.82 12.08
N TYR A 225 8.22 -5.62 12.60
CA TYR A 225 8.86 -5.39 13.89
C TYR A 225 7.93 -4.65 14.83
N LYS A 226 7.97 -4.97 16.12
CA LYS A 226 7.32 -4.19 17.16
C LYS A 226 8.24 -3.04 17.58
N ALA A 227 7.75 -1.81 17.54
CA ALA A 227 8.51 -0.64 17.98
C ALA A 227 7.73 0.12 19.05
N THR A 228 8.43 0.61 20.08
CA THR A 228 7.87 1.53 21.06
C THR A 228 8.43 2.92 20.78
N LEU A 229 7.59 3.83 20.31
CA LEU A 229 8.00 5.20 20.00
C LEU A 229 8.38 5.95 21.27
N PRO A 230 9.17 7.05 21.19
CA PRO A 230 9.50 7.88 22.36
C PRO A 230 8.28 8.43 23.11
N THR A 231 7.12 8.48 22.45
CA THR A 231 5.83 8.86 23.05
C THR A 231 5.22 7.78 23.95
N GLY A 232 5.81 6.57 24.00
CA GLY A 232 5.24 5.38 24.65
C GLY A 232 4.25 4.61 23.79
N GLN A 233 3.91 5.11 22.60
CA GLN A 233 3.02 4.41 21.68
C GLN A 233 3.72 3.19 21.07
N VAL A 234 3.05 2.05 21.10
CA VAL A 234 3.53 0.81 20.48
C VAL A 234 2.94 0.69 19.07
N VAL A 235 3.79 0.41 18.08
CA VAL A 235 3.42 0.33 16.66
C VAL A 235 4.03 -0.90 15.98
N ALA A 236 3.41 -1.31 14.87
CA ALA A 236 3.97 -2.32 13.98
C ALA A 236 4.72 -1.63 12.83
N VAL A 237 5.96 -2.07 12.58
CA VAL A 237 6.82 -1.53 11.54
C VAL A 237 7.10 -2.61 10.51
N LYS A 238 6.44 -2.53 9.35
CA LYS A 238 6.68 -3.46 8.23
C LYS A 238 7.85 -2.93 7.40
N LYS A 239 9.04 -3.47 7.63
CA LYS A 239 10.22 -3.24 6.80
C LYS A 239 10.15 -4.13 5.56
N LEU A 240 10.15 -3.52 4.39
CA LEU A 240 10.16 -4.27 3.15
C LEU A 240 11.53 -4.88 2.87
N HIS A 241 11.56 -6.04 2.23
CA HIS A 241 12.83 -6.68 1.88
C HIS A 241 13.59 -5.83 0.84
N SER A 242 14.84 -5.47 1.14
CA SER A 242 15.78 -4.91 0.16
C SER A 242 16.46 -6.07 -0.57
N PHE A 243 15.95 -6.46 -1.74
CA PHE A 243 16.55 -7.52 -2.56
C PHE A 243 17.28 -6.95 -3.77
N PRO A 244 18.59 -7.24 -3.97
CA PRO A 244 19.36 -6.74 -5.11
C PRO A 244 18.79 -7.07 -6.51
N ASN A 245 17.91 -8.08 -6.60
CA ASN A 245 17.31 -8.56 -7.85
C ASN A 245 15.76 -8.56 -7.83
N GLY A 246 15.11 -8.11 -6.74
CA GLY A 246 13.66 -8.20 -6.50
C GLY A 246 12.99 -6.87 -6.12
N GLU A 247 13.73 -5.77 -6.17
CA GLU A 247 13.30 -4.41 -5.78
C GLU A 247 12.00 -3.94 -6.46
N MET A 248 11.72 -4.35 -7.70
CA MET A 248 10.56 -3.87 -8.48
C MET A 248 9.21 -4.39 -7.94
N LEU A 249 9.12 -5.67 -7.53
CA LEU A 249 7.88 -6.22 -6.96
C LEU A 249 7.59 -5.59 -5.60
N ASN A 250 8.64 -5.34 -4.80
CA ASN A 250 8.50 -4.67 -3.52
C ASN A 250 8.17 -3.19 -3.67
N LEU A 251 8.67 -2.47 -4.69
CA LEU A 251 8.32 -1.06 -4.91
C LEU A 251 6.86 -0.90 -5.40
N LYS A 252 6.41 -1.78 -6.30
CA LYS A 252 5.00 -1.81 -6.71
C LYS A 252 4.10 -2.16 -5.53
N ALA A 253 4.50 -3.13 -4.71
CA ALA A 253 3.75 -3.48 -3.52
C ALA A 253 3.72 -2.34 -2.51
N PHE A 254 4.86 -1.70 -2.24
CA PHE A 254 4.96 -0.54 -1.36
C PHE A 254 4.06 0.62 -1.80
N THR A 255 4.13 0.98 -3.07
CA THR A 255 3.32 2.08 -3.63
C THR A 255 1.83 1.75 -3.62
N SER A 256 1.46 0.50 -3.95
CA SER A 256 0.07 0.03 -3.89
C SER A 256 -0.47 0.03 -2.46
N GLU A 257 0.33 -0.42 -1.49
CA GLU A 257 -0.03 -0.47 -0.07
C GLU A 257 -0.20 0.94 0.51
N ILE A 258 0.72 1.86 0.22
CA ILE A 258 0.60 3.27 0.63
C ILE A 258 -0.63 3.90 -0.01
N GLN A 259 -0.83 3.72 -1.31
CA GLN A 259 -1.96 4.31 -2.02
C GLN A 259 -3.29 3.82 -1.43
N ALA A 260 -3.45 2.51 -1.27
CA ALA A 260 -4.65 1.91 -0.68
C ALA A 260 -4.89 2.41 0.75
N LEU A 261 -3.89 2.32 1.62
CA LEU A 261 -4.06 2.66 3.05
C LEU A 261 -4.15 4.17 3.33
N THR A 262 -3.77 5.03 2.38
CA THR A 262 -3.98 6.49 2.51
C THR A 262 -5.36 6.92 2.04
N GLU A 263 -5.97 6.19 1.09
CA GLU A 263 -7.30 6.47 0.55
C GLU A 263 -8.42 5.79 1.36
N ILE A 264 -8.15 4.63 1.96
CA ILE A 264 -9.12 3.84 2.71
C ILE A 264 -9.15 4.25 4.19
N ARG A 265 -10.36 4.39 4.75
CA ARG A 265 -10.59 4.53 6.19
C ARG A 265 -11.81 3.72 6.61
N HIS A 266 -11.58 2.58 7.22
CA HIS A 266 -12.65 1.69 7.68
C HIS A 266 -12.24 1.00 8.98
N ARG A 267 -13.20 0.75 9.89
CA ARG A 267 -12.93 0.15 11.22
C ARG A 267 -12.35 -1.25 11.15
N ASN A 268 -12.60 -1.98 10.06
CA ASN A 268 -12.12 -3.35 9.84
C ASN A 268 -10.95 -3.40 8.83
N ILE A 269 -10.23 -2.29 8.64
CA ILE A 269 -9.03 -2.21 7.80
C ILE A 269 -7.90 -1.61 8.62
N MET A 270 -6.72 -2.20 8.51
CA MET A 270 -5.53 -1.80 9.26
C MET A 270 -5.21 -0.31 9.05
N LYS A 271 -4.94 0.39 10.14
CA LYS A 271 -4.59 1.81 10.10
C LYS A 271 -3.10 2.02 9.81
N LEU A 272 -2.82 2.82 8.77
CA LEU A 272 -1.49 3.34 8.48
C LEU A 272 -1.26 4.65 9.24
N TYR A 273 -0.22 4.70 10.08
CA TYR A 273 0.20 5.93 10.76
C TYR A 273 1.18 6.74 9.92
N GLY A 274 2.04 6.06 9.15
CA GLY A 274 2.95 6.72 8.23
C GLY A 274 3.83 5.73 7.48
N PHE A 275 4.69 6.23 6.62
CA PHE A 275 5.64 5.44 5.86
C PHE A 275 6.98 6.17 5.75
N CYS A 276 8.03 5.42 5.47
CA CYS A 276 9.34 5.95 5.13
C CYS A 276 9.85 5.26 3.88
N SER A 277 10.36 6.07 2.93
CA SER A 277 11.14 5.58 1.80
C SER A 277 12.52 6.25 1.86
N HIS A 278 13.54 5.46 2.19
CA HIS A 278 14.93 5.88 2.24
C HIS A 278 15.78 4.98 1.34
N SER A 279 16.93 5.47 0.88
CA SER A 279 17.76 4.84 -0.17
C SER A 279 18.23 3.41 0.10
N GLN A 280 18.14 2.93 1.35
CA GLN A 280 18.51 1.57 1.75
C GLN A 280 17.39 0.81 2.48
N ILE A 281 16.36 1.52 2.94
CA ILE A 281 15.31 0.97 3.81
C ILE A 281 13.99 1.67 3.50
N SER A 282 12.98 0.87 3.16
CA SER A 282 11.59 1.32 3.09
C SER A 282 10.76 0.57 4.13
N PHE A 283 9.92 1.29 4.87
CA PHE A 283 9.04 0.68 5.85
C PHE A 283 7.71 1.43 5.99
N LEU A 284 6.70 0.70 6.46
CA LEU A 284 5.39 1.22 6.83
C LEU A 284 5.25 1.17 8.34
N VAL A 285 4.63 2.20 8.93
CA VAL A 285 4.31 2.27 10.36
C VAL A 285 2.80 2.19 10.48
N CYS A 286 2.34 1.09 11.05
CA CYS A 286 0.92 0.76 11.21
C CYS A 286 0.57 0.56 12.68
N GLU A 287 -0.73 0.47 12.93
CA GLU A 287 -1.25 -0.03 14.19
C GLU A 287 -0.75 -1.44 14.49
N LEU A 288 -0.40 -1.69 15.76
CA LEU A 288 -0.06 -3.03 16.24
C LEU A 288 -1.34 -3.69 16.74
N LEU A 289 -1.66 -4.87 16.21
CA LEU A 289 -2.83 -5.66 16.60
C LEU A 289 -2.36 -6.88 17.42
N GLU A 290 -2.73 -6.93 18.69
CA GLU A 290 -2.05 -7.73 19.73
C GLU A 290 -2.22 -9.24 19.54
N LYS A 291 -3.35 -9.69 18.98
CA LYS A 291 -3.60 -11.12 18.74
C LYS A 291 -2.90 -11.64 17.48
N GLY A 292 -2.41 -10.74 16.62
CA GLY A 292 -1.73 -11.11 15.38
C GLY A 292 -2.68 -11.70 14.33
N ASP A 293 -2.14 -12.53 13.44
CA ASP A 293 -2.87 -13.07 12.29
C ASP A 293 -3.73 -14.30 12.64
N VAL A 294 -4.89 -14.40 12.00
CA VAL A 294 -5.84 -15.52 12.18
C VAL A 294 -5.16 -16.87 11.91
N LYS A 295 -4.23 -16.94 10.96
CA LYS A 295 -3.51 -18.19 10.66
C LYS A 295 -2.75 -18.74 11.87
N LYS A 296 -2.05 -17.89 12.62
CA LYS A 296 -1.37 -18.29 13.87
C LYS A 296 -2.36 -18.70 14.95
N ILE A 297 -3.46 -17.98 15.10
CA ILE A 297 -4.52 -18.29 16.09
C ILE A 297 -5.11 -19.68 15.82
N LEU A 298 -5.42 -20.01 14.57
CA LEU A 298 -6.01 -21.31 14.23
C LEU A 298 -5.02 -22.48 14.34
N LYS A 299 -3.71 -22.21 14.19
CA LYS A 299 -2.65 -23.21 14.30
C LYS A 299 -2.33 -23.60 15.75
N ASP A 300 -2.59 -22.71 16.69
CA ASP A 300 -2.35 -22.92 18.12
C ASP A 300 -3.65 -23.40 18.79
N ASP A 301 -3.64 -24.58 19.40
CA ASP A 301 -4.87 -25.20 19.91
C ASP A 301 -5.50 -24.40 21.05
N GLU A 302 -4.70 -23.82 21.96
CA GLU A 302 -5.24 -23.02 23.06
C GLU A 302 -5.90 -21.74 22.53
N GLN A 303 -5.25 -21.05 21.59
CA GLN A 303 -5.82 -19.86 20.97
C GLN A 303 -7.01 -20.17 20.07
N ALA A 304 -7.02 -21.30 19.36
CA ALA A 304 -8.13 -21.74 18.53
C ALA A 304 -9.38 -22.08 19.36
N ILE A 305 -9.20 -22.66 20.56
CA ILE A 305 -10.27 -22.91 21.53
C ILE A 305 -10.78 -21.58 22.11
N ALA A 306 -9.88 -20.65 22.45
CA ALA A 306 -10.25 -19.32 22.93
C ALA A 306 -10.98 -18.48 21.85
N PHE A 307 -10.72 -18.78 20.58
CA PHE A 307 -11.41 -18.21 19.42
C PHE A 307 -12.74 -18.93 19.16
N ASP A 308 -13.70 -18.78 20.08
CA ASP A 308 -15.01 -19.43 20.06
C ASP A 308 -15.90 -19.03 18.86
N TRP A 309 -17.06 -19.67 18.73
CA TRP A 309 -18.01 -19.43 17.63
C TRP A 309 -18.47 -17.99 17.50
N THR A 310 -18.66 -17.27 18.60
CA THR A 310 -19.09 -15.87 18.55
C THR A 310 -18.00 -15.01 17.93
N LYS A 311 -16.76 -15.21 18.38
CA LYS A 311 -15.59 -14.50 17.84
C LYS A 311 -15.38 -14.84 16.36
N ARG A 312 -15.46 -16.13 15.99
CA ARG A 312 -15.33 -16.58 14.58
C ARG A 312 -16.37 -15.94 13.67
N VAL A 313 -17.64 -15.95 14.09
CA VAL A 313 -18.74 -15.32 13.36
C VAL A 313 -18.51 -13.81 13.17
N ASN A 314 -18.10 -13.11 14.24
CA ASN A 314 -17.82 -11.68 14.17
C ASN A 314 -16.64 -11.35 13.24
N VAL A 315 -15.56 -12.11 13.31
CA VAL A 315 -14.40 -11.93 12.42
C VAL A 315 -14.79 -12.09 10.94
N VAL A 316 -15.61 -13.08 10.60
CA VAL A 316 -16.10 -13.24 9.23
C VAL A 316 -16.94 -12.04 8.79
N LYS A 317 -17.81 -11.52 9.65
CA LYS A 317 -18.62 -10.33 9.37
C LYS A 317 -17.78 -9.07 9.21
N ASP A 318 -16.75 -8.90 10.04
CA ASP A 318 -15.81 -7.79 9.98
C ASP A 318 -15.04 -7.75 8.65
N VAL A 319 -14.53 -8.91 8.21
CA VAL A 319 -13.87 -9.03 6.90
C VAL A 319 -14.86 -8.76 5.77
N ALA A 320 -16.09 -9.28 5.85
CA ALA A 320 -17.12 -9.00 4.85
C ALA A 320 -17.45 -7.50 4.77
N SER A 321 -17.51 -6.81 5.90
CA SER A 321 -17.72 -5.36 5.98
C SER A 321 -16.58 -4.59 5.31
N ALA A 322 -15.33 -4.97 5.57
CA ALA A 322 -14.16 -4.36 4.96
C ALA A 322 -14.16 -4.50 3.43
N LEU A 323 -14.42 -5.71 2.93
CA LEU A 323 -14.49 -5.98 1.49
C LEU A 323 -15.65 -5.23 0.82
N CYS A 324 -16.82 -5.20 1.46
CA CYS A 324 -17.97 -4.45 0.95
C CYS A 324 -17.63 -2.96 0.77
N TYR A 325 -17.00 -2.34 1.78
CA TYR A 325 -16.55 -0.96 1.71
C TYR A 325 -15.57 -0.72 0.53
N MET A 326 -14.59 -1.60 0.35
CA MET A 326 -13.61 -1.45 -0.73
C MET A 326 -14.20 -1.62 -2.13
N HIS A 327 -15.16 -2.55 -2.29
CA HIS A 327 -15.74 -2.87 -3.59
C HIS A 327 -16.84 -1.89 -4.00
N HIS A 328 -17.58 -1.34 -3.03
CA HIS A 328 -18.83 -0.62 -3.30
C HIS A 328 -18.80 0.84 -2.85
N ASP A 329 -18.06 1.18 -1.79
CA ASP A 329 -18.04 2.55 -1.24
C ASP A 329 -16.81 3.35 -1.70
N CYS A 330 -15.73 2.68 -2.10
CA CYS A 330 -14.54 3.34 -2.66
C CYS A 330 -14.72 3.69 -4.14
N THR A 331 -14.25 4.86 -4.55
CA THR A 331 -14.24 5.30 -5.96
C THR A 331 -12.83 5.73 -6.38
N PRO A 332 -12.17 5.00 -7.28
CA PRO A 332 -12.63 3.76 -7.94
C PRO A 332 -12.66 2.56 -6.96
N PRO A 333 -13.39 1.47 -7.28
CA PRO A 333 -13.38 0.25 -6.48
C PRO A 333 -11.97 -0.33 -6.31
N ILE A 334 -11.71 -0.91 -5.14
CA ILE A 334 -10.40 -1.44 -4.75
C ILE A 334 -10.50 -2.95 -4.54
N VAL A 335 -9.71 -3.73 -5.28
CA VAL A 335 -9.62 -5.19 -5.14
C VAL A 335 -8.33 -5.53 -4.40
N HIS A 336 -8.43 -6.26 -3.29
CA HIS A 336 -7.29 -6.61 -2.42
C HIS A 336 -6.34 -7.62 -3.06
N ARG A 337 -6.88 -8.68 -3.66
CA ARG A 337 -6.18 -9.76 -4.39
C ARG A 337 -5.38 -10.75 -3.54
N ASP A 338 -5.16 -10.49 -2.26
CA ASP A 338 -4.51 -11.44 -1.34
C ASP A 338 -5.27 -11.64 0.00
N ILE A 339 -6.59 -11.82 -0.07
CA ILE A 339 -7.38 -12.15 1.13
C ILE A 339 -7.06 -13.57 1.60
N SER A 340 -6.60 -13.70 2.85
CA SER A 340 -6.23 -14.98 3.47
C SER A 340 -6.08 -14.83 4.99
N SER A 341 -6.01 -15.94 5.73
CA SER A 341 -5.92 -15.92 7.21
C SER A 341 -4.64 -15.29 7.75
N LYS A 342 -3.56 -15.23 6.95
CA LYS A 342 -2.31 -14.51 7.29
C LYS A 342 -2.44 -12.98 7.19
N ASN A 343 -3.42 -12.49 6.43
CA ASN A 343 -3.61 -11.08 6.10
C ASN A 343 -4.82 -10.48 6.84
N VAL A 344 -5.46 -11.24 7.71
CA VAL A 344 -6.48 -10.77 8.64
C VAL A 344 -5.89 -10.79 10.04
N LEU A 345 -5.72 -9.61 10.63
CA LEU A 345 -5.18 -9.43 11.96
C LEU A 345 -6.28 -9.09 12.96
N LEU A 346 -6.13 -9.53 14.21
CA LEU A 346 -7.10 -9.31 15.28
C LEU A 346 -6.52 -8.40 16.37
N ASP A 347 -7.33 -7.47 16.86
CA ASP A 347 -7.01 -6.69 18.06
C ASP A 347 -7.27 -7.49 19.34
N SER A 348 -7.06 -6.87 20.50
CA SER A 348 -7.32 -7.50 21.80
C SER A 348 -8.76 -7.99 22.02
N ASP A 349 -9.74 -7.41 21.33
CA ASP A 349 -11.17 -7.74 21.41
C ASP A 349 -11.64 -8.69 20.30
N TYR A 350 -10.70 -9.25 19.52
CA TYR A 350 -10.96 -10.10 18.36
C TYR A 350 -11.71 -9.39 17.20
N VAL A 351 -11.62 -8.06 17.10
CA VAL A 351 -12.12 -7.33 15.93
C VAL A 351 -11.16 -7.51 14.78
N ALA A 352 -11.70 -7.91 13.62
CA ALA A 352 -10.87 -8.21 12.46
C ALA A 352 -10.50 -6.96 11.67
N HIS A 353 -9.23 -6.90 11.27
CA HIS A 353 -8.67 -5.87 10.43
C HIS A 353 -7.96 -6.50 9.22
N VAL A 354 -8.44 -6.19 8.01
CA VAL A 354 -7.77 -6.59 6.77
C VAL A 354 -6.47 -5.80 6.62
N SER A 355 -5.40 -6.49 6.23
CA SER A 355 -4.03 -5.97 6.13
C SER A 355 -3.32 -6.48 4.86
N ASP A 356 -2.12 -5.97 4.61
CA ASP A 356 -1.26 -6.34 3.46
C ASP A 356 -1.83 -5.97 2.08
N PHE A 357 -1.98 -4.67 1.85
CA PHE A 357 -2.50 -4.10 0.60
C PHE A 357 -1.46 -4.02 -0.51
N GLY A 358 -0.30 -4.66 -0.38
CA GLY A 358 0.76 -4.62 -1.39
C GLY A 358 0.34 -5.21 -2.74
N THR A 359 -0.71 -6.01 -2.77
CA THR A 359 -1.24 -6.61 -4.00
C THR A 359 -2.44 -5.86 -4.55
N ALA A 360 -2.96 -4.87 -3.83
CA ALA A 360 -4.22 -4.20 -4.11
C ALA A 360 -4.23 -3.52 -5.48
N LYS A 361 -5.41 -3.44 -6.09
CA LYS A 361 -5.62 -2.82 -7.39
C LYS A 361 -6.86 -1.95 -7.40
N PHE A 362 -6.70 -0.73 -7.89
CA PHE A 362 -7.78 0.20 -8.18
C PHE A 362 -8.36 -0.09 -9.58
N LEU A 363 -9.66 -0.35 -9.67
CA LEU A 363 -10.37 -0.64 -10.92
C LEU A 363 -10.72 0.66 -11.65
N ASN A 364 -9.68 1.33 -12.17
CA ASN A 364 -9.84 2.58 -12.92
C ASN A 364 -10.51 2.32 -14.28
N PRO A 365 -11.58 3.04 -14.66
CA PRO A 365 -12.27 2.86 -15.94
C PRO A 365 -11.37 3.04 -17.17
N ASN A 366 -10.31 3.85 -17.00
CA ASN A 366 -9.36 4.21 -18.07
C ASN A 366 -8.09 3.34 -18.04
N SER A 367 -8.03 2.29 -17.22
CA SER A 367 -6.86 1.42 -17.06
C SER A 367 -7.20 -0.04 -17.35
N SER A 368 -6.20 -0.81 -17.77
CA SER A 368 -6.35 -2.24 -17.99
C SER A 368 -6.51 -2.96 -16.64
N ASN A 369 -7.55 -3.79 -16.52
CA ASN A 369 -7.76 -4.66 -15.35
C ASN A 369 -6.84 -5.90 -15.33
N TRP A 370 -6.09 -6.14 -16.39
CA TRP A 370 -5.18 -7.26 -16.54
C TRP A 370 -3.92 -7.08 -15.69
N THR A 371 -3.54 -8.11 -14.92
CA THR A 371 -2.29 -8.08 -14.12
C THR A 371 -1.65 -9.46 -14.05
N SER A 372 -0.35 -9.50 -13.74
CA SER A 372 0.30 -10.73 -13.32
C SER A 372 -0.47 -11.38 -12.16
N PHE A 373 -0.51 -12.71 -12.15
CA PHE A 373 -1.08 -13.47 -11.04
C PHE A 373 -0.38 -13.09 -9.74
N VAL A 374 -1.17 -12.75 -8.72
CA VAL A 374 -0.71 -12.47 -7.35
C VAL A 374 -1.81 -12.97 -6.42
N GLY A 375 -1.43 -13.61 -5.31
CA GLY A 375 -2.35 -14.14 -4.31
C GLY A 375 -1.72 -15.31 -3.55
N THR A 376 -2.34 -15.68 -2.44
CA THR A 376 -1.89 -16.82 -1.63
C THR A 376 -2.42 -18.12 -2.21
N PHE A 377 -1.51 -19.09 -2.35
CA PHE A 377 -1.86 -20.44 -2.81
C PHE A 377 -2.95 -21.05 -1.90
N GLY A 378 -3.99 -21.60 -2.50
CA GLY A 378 -5.18 -22.12 -1.81
C GLY A 378 -6.35 -21.14 -1.69
N TYR A 379 -6.13 -19.82 -1.81
CA TYR A 379 -7.17 -18.79 -1.73
C TYR A 379 -7.49 -18.16 -3.07
N ALA A 380 -6.59 -18.30 -4.05
CA ALA A 380 -6.76 -17.69 -5.35
C ALA A 380 -7.88 -18.38 -6.16
N PRO A 381 -8.74 -17.61 -6.83
CA PRO A 381 -9.81 -18.17 -7.65
C PRO A 381 -9.28 -18.85 -8.93
N PRO A 382 -9.96 -19.89 -9.43
CA PRO A 382 -9.48 -20.71 -10.54
C PRO A 382 -9.36 -19.93 -11.86
N GLU A 383 -10.20 -18.92 -12.09
CA GLU A 383 -10.19 -18.14 -13.33
C GLU A 383 -8.94 -17.30 -13.57
N LEU A 384 -8.21 -16.96 -12.51
CA LEU A 384 -6.97 -16.20 -12.66
C LEU A 384 -5.86 -17.03 -13.32
N ALA A 385 -5.99 -18.36 -13.35
CA ALA A 385 -5.05 -19.24 -14.06
C ALA A 385 -5.11 -19.08 -15.59
N TYR A 386 -6.24 -18.60 -16.14
CA TYR A 386 -6.44 -18.50 -17.59
C TYR A 386 -6.86 -17.11 -18.09
N THR A 387 -7.43 -16.25 -17.24
CA THR A 387 -7.87 -14.90 -17.66
C THR A 387 -6.89 -13.79 -17.30
N MET A 388 -6.10 -13.86 -16.22
CA MET A 388 -5.29 -12.73 -15.71
C MET A 388 -6.06 -11.40 -15.47
N GLU A 389 -7.39 -11.41 -15.64
CA GLU A 389 -8.28 -10.27 -15.48
C GLU A 389 -8.75 -10.21 -14.03
N VAL A 390 -8.57 -9.05 -13.39
CA VAL A 390 -8.96 -8.86 -11.99
C VAL A 390 -10.26 -8.08 -11.92
N ASN A 391 -11.19 -8.59 -11.11
CA ASN A 391 -12.39 -7.89 -10.68
C ASN A 391 -12.67 -8.19 -9.19
N GLU A 392 -13.72 -7.59 -8.64
CA GLU A 392 -14.10 -7.73 -7.23
C GLU A 392 -14.44 -9.17 -6.84
N LYS A 393 -14.86 -10.02 -7.80
CA LYS A 393 -15.21 -11.42 -7.56
C LYS A 393 -13.99 -12.29 -7.22
N CYS A 394 -12.78 -11.81 -7.46
CA CYS A 394 -11.57 -12.48 -6.99
C CYS A 394 -11.50 -12.49 -5.46
N ASP A 395 -11.75 -11.33 -4.83
CA ASP A 395 -11.78 -11.22 -3.38
C ASP A 395 -12.94 -11.99 -2.76
N VAL A 396 -14.10 -12.03 -3.44
CA VAL A 396 -15.27 -12.81 -2.99
C VAL A 396 -14.92 -14.30 -2.86
N TYR A 397 -14.21 -14.87 -3.84
CA TYR A 397 -13.79 -16.26 -3.77
C TYR A 397 -12.81 -16.50 -2.61
N SER A 398 -11.78 -15.65 -2.49
CA SER A 398 -10.80 -15.73 -1.40
C SER A 398 -11.45 -15.57 -0.01
N PHE A 399 -12.49 -14.74 0.10
CA PHE A 399 -13.33 -14.63 1.29
C PHE A 399 -14.08 -15.93 1.60
N GLY A 400 -14.61 -16.62 0.59
CA GLY A 400 -15.25 -17.93 0.77
C GLY A 400 -14.31 -18.98 1.36
N VAL A 401 -13.06 -19.04 0.88
CA VAL A 401 -12.02 -19.93 1.42
C VAL A 401 -11.69 -19.57 2.88
N LEU A 402 -11.47 -18.28 3.15
CA LEU A 402 -11.17 -17.79 4.49
C LEU A 402 -12.30 -18.07 5.50
N ALA A 403 -13.55 -17.84 5.10
CA ALA A 403 -14.71 -18.11 5.95
C ALA A 403 -14.78 -19.60 6.33
N TRP A 404 -14.54 -20.50 5.38
CA TRP A 404 -14.46 -21.94 5.66
C TRP A 404 -13.28 -22.32 6.55
N GLU A 405 -12.10 -21.75 6.31
CA GLU A 405 -10.93 -21.96 7.16
C GLU A 405 -11.20 -21.58 8.62
N ILE A 406 -11.87 -20.45 8.84
CA ILE A 406 -12.28 -19.99 10.17
C ILE A 406 -13.28 -20.96 10.80
N LEU A 407 -14.26 -21.48 10.05
CA LEU A 407 -15.23 -22.44 10.58
C LEU A 407 -14.63 -23.83 10.87
N TYR A 408 -13.64 -24.25 10.08
CA TYR A 408 -12.98 -25.55 10.21
C TYR A 408 -11.81 -25.57 11.18
N GLY A 409 -11.25 -24.40 11.49
CA GLY A 409 -10.03 -24.33 12.26
C GLY A 409 -8.76 -24.65 11.48
N ARG A 410 -8.89 -24.97 10.18
CA ARG A 410 -7.80 -25.31 9.27
C ARG A 410 -8.18 -25.00 7.83
N HIS A 411 -7.18 -24.82 6.97
CA HIS A 411 -7.42 -24.53 5.56
C HIS A 411 -8.20 -25.68 4.89
N PRO A 412 -9.28 -25.41 4.14
CA PRO A 412 -10.16 -26.45 3.59
C PRO A 412 -9.51 -27.30 2.49
N GLY A 413 -8.50 -26.78 1.78
CA GLY A 413 -7.70 -27.56 0.83
C GLY A 413 -8.56 -28.22 -0.26
N ASP A 414 -8.40 -29.53 -0.44
CA ASP A 414 -9.14 -30.31 -1.46
C ASP A 414 -10.64 -30.44 -1.14
N ASP A 415 -11.06 -30.23 0.12
CA ASP A 415 -12.47 -30.31 0.50
C ASP A 415 -13.34 -29.22 -0.13
N ILE A 416 -12.73 -28.14 -0.65
CA ILE A 416 -13.42 -27.09 -1.42
C ILE A 416 -14.25 -27.71 -2.56
N SER A 417 -13.67 -28.67 -3.28
CA SER A 417 -14.33 -29.35 -4.41
C SER A 417 -15.59 -30.09 -3.94
N ASN A 418 -15.50 -30.76 -2.78
CA ASN A 418 -16.62 -31.49 -2.18
C ASN A 418 -17.77 -30.55 -1.79
N PHE A 419 -17.48 -29.35 -1.28
CA PHE A 419 -18.52 -28.36 -0.94
C PHE A 419 -19.25 -27.86 -2.18
N VAL A 420 -18.52 -27.51 -3.22
CA VAL A 420 -19.10 -26.99 -4.47
C VAL A 420 -19.93 -28.09 -5.17
N SER A 421 -19.42 -29.32 -5.25
CA SER A 421 -20.15 -30.45 -5.84
C SER A 421 -21.43 -30.79 -5.09
N SER A 422 -21.42 -30.70 -3.75
CA SER A 422 -22.63 -30.91 -2.94
C SER A 422 -23.72 -29.84 -3.17
N SER A 423 -23.32 -28.65 -3.63
CA SER A 423 -24.24 -27.55 -3.95
C SER A 423 -24.82 -27.61 -5.37
N MET A 424 -24.14 -28.25 -6.33
CA MET A 424 -24.56 -28.31 -7.74
C MET A 424 -25.48 -29.51 -8.07
N GLY A 425 -25.48 -30.54 -7.23
CA GLY A 425 -26.25 -31.76 -7.45
C GLY A 425 -27.73 -31.65 -7.07
N GLY A 426 -28.51 -30.74 -7.69
CA GLY A 426 -29.99 -30.74 -7.75
C GLY A 426 -30.81 -30.80 -6.44
N MET A 427 -30.16 -30.97 -5.29
CA MET A 427 -30.71 -31.18 -3.96
C MET A 427 -30.25 -30.04 -3.04
N ALA A 428 -30.13 -28.83 -3.58
CA ALA A 428 -29.74 -27.62 -2.85
C ALA A 428 -30.77 -27.18 -1.78
N SER A 429 -31.79 -28.00 -1.51
CA SER A 429 -32.76 -27.76 -0.43
C SER A 429 -32.28 -28.26 0.94
N THR A 430 -31.30 -29.17 1.01
CA THR A 430 -30.80 -29.69 2.30
C THR A 430 -29.39 -30.22 2.14
N LEU A 431 -28.38 -29.35 2.19
CA LEU A 431 -27.15 -29.76 2.84
C LEU A 431 -27.57 -30.08 4.27
N ASP A 432 -27.63 -31.37 4.62
CA ASP A 432 -28.15 -31.80 5.90
C ASP A 432 -27.35 -31.07 6.98
N HIS A 433 -28.04 -30.30 7.83
CA HIS A 433 -27.40 -29.46 8.83
C HIS A 433 -26.44 -30.31 9.69
N MET A 434 -26.75 -31.60 9.89
CA MET A 434 -25.86 -32.56 10.54
C MET A 434 -24.52 -32.72 9.80
N THR A 435 -24.53 -33.01 8.49
CA THR A 435 -23.28 -33.17 7.70
C THR A 435 -22.41 -31.93 7.62
N LEU A 436 -22.97 -30.73 7.82
CA LEU A 436 -22.20 -29.48 7.88
C LEU A 436 -21.59 -29.27 9.27
N MET A 437 -22.34 -29.61 10.32
CA MET A 437 -21.90 -29.48 11.71
C MET A 437 -20.78 -30.46 12.06
N ASP A 438 -20.78 -31.64 11.45
CA ASP A 438 -19.74 -32.66 11.64
C ASP A 438 -18.38 -32.26 11.05
N LYS A 439 -18.35 -31.25 10.18
CA LYS A 439 -17.11 -30.76 9.55
C LYS A 439 -16.54 -29.52 10.24
N LEU A 440 -17.27 -28.93 11.19
CA LEU A 440 -16.79 -27.77 11.95
C LEU A 440 -15.58 -28.13 12.81
N ASP A 441 -14.84 -27.11 13.25
CA ASP A 441 -13.67 -27.29 14.11
C ASP A 441 -13.99 -28.12 15.36
N GLU A 442 -13.47 -29.35 15.38
CA GLU A 442 -13.72 -30.36 16.42
C GLU A 442 -13.19 -29.94 17.80
N ARG A 443 -12.29 -28.93 17.86
CA ARG A 443 -11.78 -28.38 19.13
C ARG A 443 -12.85 -27.59 19.88
N LEU A 444 -13.90 -27.13 19.20
CA LEU A 444 -15.01 -26.40 19.80
C LEU A 444 -16.23 -27.32 19.98
N PRO A 445 -17.03 -27.12 21.05
CA PRO A 445 -18.32 -27.79 21.14
C PRO A 445 -19.21 -27.38 19.97
N HIS A 446 -20.12 -28.26 19.53
CA HIS A 446 -21.06 -27.91 18.47
C HIS A 446 -21.81 -26.60 18.79
N PRO A 447 -21.98 -25.71 17.82
CA PRO A 447 -22.65 -24.43 18.05
C PRO A 447 -24.11 -24.68 18.41
N THR A 448 -24.58 -24.04 19.48
CA THR A 448 -25.96 -24.12 19.95
C THR A 448 -26.72 -22.84 19.61
N SER A 449 -28.04 -22.83 19.80
CA SER A 449 -28.85 -21.61 19.60
C SER A 449 -28.40 -20.50 20.56
N PRO A 450 -28.29 -19.22 20.11
CA PRO A 450 -28.69 -18.71 18.79
C PRO A 450 -27.59 -18.76 17.71
N ILE A 451 -26.32 -18.90 18.10
CA ILE A 451 -25.16 -18.72 17.21
C ILE A 451 -25.11 -19.74 16.05
N VAL A 452 -25.69 -20.93 16.25
CA VAL A 452 -25.78 -21.98 15.22
C VAL A 452 -26.40 -21.47 13.91
N LYS A 453 -27.38 -20.56 13.98
CA LYS A 453 -28.02 -19.99 12.78
C LYS A 453 -27.03 -19.13 11.97
N GLU A 454 -26.19 -18.37 12.67
CA GLU A 454 -25.19 -17.51 12.06
C GLU A 454 -24.06 -18.34 11.44
N VAL A 455 -23.61 -19.39 12.14
CA VAL A 455 -22.61 -20.34 11.62
C VAL A 455 -23.11 -21.00 10.33
N ILE A 456 -24.35 -21.49 10.31
CA ILE A 456 -24.99 -22.05 9.11
C ILE A 456 -25.04 -21.01 7.99
N SER A 457 -25.44 -19.77 8.31
CA SER A 457 -25.54 -18.69 7.33
C SER A 457 -24.19 -18.40 6.69
N ILE A 458 -23.12 -18.31 7.50
CA ILE A 458 -21.75 -18.13 6.99
C ILE A 458 -21.36 -19.27 6.08
N ALA A 459 -21.63 -20.52 6.48
CA ALA A 459 -21.23 -21.67 5.67
C ALA A 459 -21.92 -21.68 4.30
N LYS A 460 -23.22 -21.35 4.24
CA LYS A 460 -23.99 -21.23 2.97
C LYS A 460 -23.45 -20.12 2.07
N VAL A 461 -23.17 -18.96 2.66
CA VAL A 461 -22.56 -17.82 1.96
C VAL A 461 -21.19 -18.21 1.43
N ALA A 462 -20.35 -18.85 2.25
CA ALA A 462 -19.01 -19.26 1.89
C ALA A 462 -19.02 -20.25 0.71
N ILE A 463 -19.94 -21.22 0.67
CA ILE A 463 -20.13 -22.09 -0.50
C ILE A 463 -20.50 -21.28 -1.74
N SER A 464 -21.43 -20.32 -1.63
CA SER A 464 -21.87 -19.50 -2.76
C SER A 464 -20.74 -18.62 -3.33
N CYS A 465 -19.84 -18.16 -2.46
CA CYS A 465 -18.62 -17.44 -2.84
C CYS A 465 -17.61 -18.29 -3.62
N LEU A 466 -17.63 -19.62 -3.44
CA LEU A 466 -16.70 -20.56 -4.07
C LEU A 466 -17.16 -21.07 -5.45
N ALA A 467 -18.19 -20.47 -6.04
CA ALA A 467 -18.65 -20.83 -7.38
C ALA A 467 -17.53 -20.68 -8.44
N GLU A 468 -17.42 -21.66 -9.33
CA GLU A 468 -16.38 -21.67 -10.39
C GLU A 468 -16.54 -20.49 -11.34
N ASN A 469 -17.79 -20.19 -11.75
CA ASN A 469 -18.09 -19.02 -12.57
C ASN A 469 -18.12 -17.74 -11.70
N PRO A 470 -17.25 -16.74 -11.95
CA PRO A 470 -17.21 -15.50 -11.17
C PRO A 470 -18.54 -14.73 -11.14
N ARG A 471 -19.33 -14.83 -12.21
CA ARG A 471 -20.64 -14.17 -12.31
C ARG A 471 -21.69 -14.79 -11.40
N SER A 472 -21.51 -16.05 -11.01
CA SER A 472 -22.41 -16.76 -10.10
C SER A 472 -22.11 -16.46 -8.63
N ARG A 473 -20.95 -15.88 -8.31
CA ARG A 473 -20.60 -15.48 -6.95
C ARG A 473 -21.43 -14.26 -6.54
N PRO A 474 -21.86 -14.14 -5.27
CA PRO A 474 -22.52 -12.94 -4.79
C PRO A 474 -21.57 -11.73 -4.83
N SER A 475 -22.12 -10.53 -4.69
CA SER A 475 -21.35 -9.32 -4.36
C SER A 475 -21.11 -9.25 -2.84
N MET A 476 -20.10 -8.50 -2.40
CA MET A 476 -19.88 -8.32 -0.95
C MET A 476 -21.02 -7.56 -0.27
N GLU A 477 -21.76 -6.72 -1.01
CA GLU A 477 -23.01 -6.12 -0.53
C GLU A 477 -24.11 -7.18 -0.28
N GLN A 478 -24.25 -8.18 -1.15
CA GLN A 478 -25.19 -9.29 -0.92
C GLN A 478 -24.74 -10.16 0.26
N VAL A 479 -23.45 -10.49 0.33
CA VAL A 479 -22.86 -11.25 1.43
C VAL A 479 -23.14 -10.57 2.78
N THR A 480 -22.85 -9.28 2.91
CA THR A 480 -23.08 -8.55 4.16
C THR A 480 -24.56 -8.47 4.55
N LYS A 481 -25.47 -8.31 3.58
CA LYS A 481 -26.92 -8.36 3.81
C LYS A 481 -27.38 -9.72 4.34
N GLU A 482 -26.94 -10.82 3.73
CA GLU A 482 -27.29 -12.18 4.17
C GLU A 482 -26.78 -12.46 5.60
N LEU A 483 -25.53 -12.11 5.88
CA LEU A 483 -24.93 -12.28 7.21
C LEU A 483 -25.62 -11.42 8.30
N ALA A 484 -26.15 -10.25 7.94
CA ALA A 484 -26.91 -9.39 8.84
C ALA A 484 -28.32 -9.95 9.13
N MET A 485 -28.98 -10.54 8.14
CA MET A 485 -30.33 -11.09 8.30
C MET A 485 -30.37 -12.28 9.27
N ALA A 486 -29.30 -13.09 9.34
CA ALA A 486 -29.18 -14.19 10.30
C ALA A 486 -29.39 -13.72 11.76
N ASN A 487 -28.91 -12.53 12.11
CA ASN A 487 -29.09 -11.92 13.44
C ASN A 487 -30.54 -11.53 13.73
N SER A 488 -31.27 -11.03 12.74
CA SER A 488 -32.62 -10.47 12.91
C SER A 488 -33.68 -11.51 13.28
N SER A 489 -33.42 -12.80 13.01
CA SER A 489 -34.29 -13.92 13.37
C SER A 489 -34.28 -14.27 14.88
N SER A 490 -33.58 -13.47 15.71
CA SER A 490 -33.47 -13.61 17.17
C SER A 490 -34.33 -12.62 17.98
N MET A 491 -34.98 -11.64 17.35
CA MET A 491 -35.93 -10.76 18.04
C MET A 491 -37.30 -11.45 18.13
N PRO A 492 -37.88 -11.68 19.33
CA PRO A 492 -39.23 -12.19 19.44
C PRO A 492 -40.18 -11.17 18.79
N ARG A 493 -41.00 -11.64 17.83
CA ARG A 493 -42.16 -10.87 17.36
C ARG A 493 -43.00 -10.56 18.60
N LYS A 494 -43.02 -9.29 19.04
CA LYS A 494 -44.07 -8.82 19.94
C LYS A 494 -45.38 -9.07 19.20
N HIS A 495 -46.13 -10.07 19.65
CA HIS A 495 -47.53 -10.22 19.28
C HIS A 495 -48.22 -8.90 19.63
N PRO A 496 -49.02 -8.31 18.75
CA PRO A 496 -49.88 -7.22 19.15
C PRO A 496 -50.87 -7.78 20.16
N GLU A 497 -50.79 -7.29 21.40
CA GLU A 497 -51.87 -7.41 22.37
C GLU A 497 -53.12 -6.84 21.71
N LEU A 498 -54.07 -7.72 21.41
CA LEU A 498 -55.46 -7.33 21.22
C LEU A 498 -55.91 -6.68 22.54
N LYS A 499 -56.03 -5.35 22.52
CA LYS A 499 -56.85 -4.64 23.49
C LYS A 499 -58.29 -4.65 22.97
N ASP A 500 -59.11 -5.33 23.77
CA ASP A 500 -60.56 -5.25 23.97
C ASP A 500 -61.49 -5.41 22.76
#